data_AF-A0A1S2MFC9-F1
#
_entry.id   AF-A0A1S2MFC9-F1
#
_cell.length_a   1.000
_cell.length_b   1.000
_cell.length_c   1.000
_cell.angle_alpha   90.00
_cell.angle_beta   90.00
_cell.angle_gamma   90.00
#
_symmetry.space_group_name_H-M   'P 1'
#
loop_
_entity.id
_entity.type
_entity.pdbx_description
1 polymer ?
#
loop_
_entity_poly.entity_id
_entity_poly.type
_entity_poly.pdbx_seq_one_letter_code
_entity_poly.pdbx_strand_id
1 'polypeptide(L)'
;MKKIITSITVGLLLIGGNSYSAEEQEIIKPDSELYDTSRLIEEAEYELTEDNGEKALLQDEYADKRLSEAEMAFDEGDEQKAEELMEDYNEHMQEIEENIEAAKEAGDDISKVEEIVAENSQKRFENLQALLEREDLPEAAKLGIKKALENKKMAQQRFSEALKKAEAARGNVKEKQEERTKNEETRVNAEEKQEDNIKEVEERVNAKEKQEEGMKRAEEARVNAKEKQEEGMKKAEEARANAKEKREEGMKKAEEAQENAQKINKENNTGKETSQVNAPQAQR
;
A
#
# COMPACT_ATOMS: atom_id res chain seq x y z
N MET A 1 4.51 -9.18 32.08
CA MET A 1 4.55 -10.15 30.97
C MET A 1 5.91 -10.81 30.99
N LYS A 2 5.99 -12.05 31.48
CA LYS A 2 7.25 -12.81 31.58
C LYS A 2 7.35 -13.70 30.35
N LYS A 3 8.42 -13.55 29.57
CA LYS A 3 8.75 -14.40 28.42
C LYS A 3 9.30 -15.72 28.96
N ILE A 4 8.69 -16.84 28.58
CA ILE A 4 9.23 -18.17 28.82
C ILE A 4 10.11 -18.49 27.61
N ILE A 5 11.43 -18.48 27.82
CA ILE A 5 12.41 -18.96 26.85
C ILE A 5 12.59 -20.44 27.17
N THR A 6 11.93 -21.31 26.43
CA THR A 6 12.16 -22.76 26.46
C THR A 6 13.40 -23.06 25.63
N SER A 7 14.55 -22.99 26.29
CA SER A 7 15.81 -23.54 25.80
C SER A 7 15.80 -25.03 26.14
N ILE A 8 15.34 -25.86 25.19
CA ILE A 8 15.55 -27.31 25.26
C ILE A 8 16.94 -27.54 24.68
N THR A 9 17.91 -27.59 25.59
CA THR A 9 19.28 -27.99 25.28
C THR A 9 19.32 -29.49 25.55
N VAL A 10 19.10 -30.32 24.52
CA VAL A 10 19.44 -31.76 24.61
C VAL A 10 20.96 -31.84 24.51
N GLY A 11 21.60 -31.71 25.67
CA GLY A 11 23.03 -31.91 25.83
C GLY A 11 23.34 -33.40 25.88
N LEU A 12 23.78 -33.96 24.76
CA LEU A 12 24.61 -35.17 24.73
C LEU A 12 26.08 -34.75 24.91
N LEU A 13 26.54 -34.73 26.17
CA LEU A 13 27.95 -34.87 26.55
C LEU A 13 28.33 -36.36 26.31
N LEU A 14 29.50 -36.81 25.86
CA LEU A 14 30.84 -36.27 25.58
C LEU A 14 31.63 -37.44 24.96
N ILE A 15 32.40 -37.23 23.88
CA ILE A 15 33.84 -37.53 23.70
C ILE A 15 34.29 -36.58 22.56
N GLY A 16 35.27 -35.70 22.63
CA GLY A 16 36.52 -35.73 23.37
C GLY A 16 37.70 -36.04 22.44
N GLY A 17 37.91 -35.29 21.34
CA GLY A 17 39.14 -35.39 20.54
C GLY A 17 39.07 -34.72 19.18
N ASN A 18 39.78 -33.60 19.02
CA ASN A 18 40.08 -33.03 17.70
C ASN A 18 41.01 -34.01 16.96
N SER A 19 40.47 -34.80 16.05
CA SER A 19 41.21 -35.49 15.01
C SER A 19 40.26 -35.62 13.83
N TYR A 20 40.60 -34.93 12.73
CA TYR A 20 40.02 -35.21 11.42
C TYR A 20 40.48 -36.62 11.01
N SER A 21 39.79 -37.63 11.53
CA SER A 21 39.76 -38.97 10.96
C SER A 21 38.45 -39.03 10.21
N ALA A 22 38.47 -39.50 8.96
CA ALA A 22 37.23 -39.92 8.32
C ALA A 22 36.59 -40.95 9.27
N GLU A 23 35.53 -40.55 9.98
CA GLU A 23 34.70 -41.49 10.71
C GLU A 23 34.04 -42.35 9.62
N GLU A 24 34.61 -43.53 9.40
CA GLU A 24 33.86 -44.61 8.79
C GLU A 24 32.63 -44.80 9.68
N GLN A 25 31.47 -44.30 9.24
CA GLN A 25 30.22 -44.71 9.84
C GLN A 25 30.19 -46.24 9.81
N GLU A 26 29.87 -46.86 10.93
CA GLU A 26 29.78 -48.32 10.99
C GLU A 26 28.55 -48.75 10.18
N ILE A 27 28.75 -48.97 8.88
CA ILE A 27 27.69 -49.39 7.97
C ILE A 27 27.39 -50.86 8.28
N ILE A 28 26.19 -51.11 8.79
CA ILE A 28 25.72 -52.47 8.99
C ILE A 28 25.50 -53.08 7.61
N LYS A 29 26.22 -54.16 7.31
CA LYS A 29 26.08 -54.81 6.01
C LYS A 29 24.64 -55.27 5.77
N PRO A 30 24.14 -55.19 4.52
CA PRO A 30 22.80 -55.68 4.17
C PRO A 30 22.55 -57.17 4.48
N ASP A 31 23.60 -57.98 4.59
CA ASP A 31 23.53 -59.41 4.91
C ASP A 31 23.65 -59.73 6.41
N SER A 32 23.82 -58.71 7.26
CA SER A 32 23.95 -58.87 8.71
C SER A 32 22.62 -59.23 9.38
N GLU A 33 22.65 -60.09 10.40
CA GLU A 33 21.48 -60.42 11.21
C GLU A 33 20.85 -59.20 11.91
N LEU A 34 21.64 -58.14 12.11
CA LEU A 34 21.18 -56.90 12.75
C LEU A 34 20.62 -55.89 11.75
N TYR A 35 20.73 -56.13 10.43
CA TYR A 35 20.31 -55.19 9.40
C TYR A 35 18.81 -54.88 9.47
N ASP A 36 17.96 -55.91 9.54
CA ASP A 36 16.50 -55.75 9.68
C ASP A 36 16.13 -54.98 10.95
N THR A 37 16.88 -55.20 12.03
CA THR A 37 16.67 -54.47 13.30
C THR A 37 17.06 -53.00 13.15
N SER A 38 18.15 -52.71 12.41
CA SER A 38 18.55 -51.33 12.09
C SER A 38 17.46 -50.62 11.29
N ARG A 39 16.95 -51.25 10.22
CA ARG A 39 15.88 -50.67 9.38
C ARG A 39 14.62 -50.35 10.19
N LEU A 40 14.24 -51.22 11.12
CA LEU A 40 13.08 -51.00 11.99
C LEU A 40 13.30 -49.84 12.99
N ILE A 41 14.52 -49.68 13.50
CA ILE A 41 14.86 -48.54 14.36
C ILE A 41 14.84 -47.24 13.56
N GLU A 42 15.37 -47.25 12.34
CA GLU A 42 15.35 -46.09 11.44
C GLU A 42 13.93 -45.62 11.12
N GLU A 43 13.04 -46.56 10.81
CA GLU A 43 11.62 -46.28 10.55
C GLU A 43 10.95 -45.69 11.80
N ALA A 44 11.15 -46.31 12.97
CA ALA A 44 10.60 -45.81 14.22
C ALA A 44 11.13 -44.42 14.60
N GLU A 45 12.41 -44.14 14.37
CA GLU A 45 13.02 -42.83 14.59
C GLU A 45 12.42 -41.76 13.68
N TYR A 46 12.20 -42.09 12.40
CA TYR A 46 11.53 -41.21 11.46
C TYR A 46 10.09 -40.91 11.85
N GLU A 47 9.32 -41.94 12.24
CA GLU A 47 7.92 -41.79 12.66
C GLU A 47 7.76 -40.96 13.94
N LEU A 48 8.69 -41.10 14.89
CA LEU A 48 8.69 -40.37 16.16
C LEU A 48 9.20 -38.93 16.04
N THR A 49 9.88 -38.60 14.94
CA THR A 49 10.34 -37.23 14.68
C THR A 49 9.16 -36.38 14.22
N GLU A 50 8.96 -35.22 14.84
CA GLU A 50 7.82 -34.35 14.52
C GLU A 50 8.21 -33.22 13.57
N ASP A 51 9.43 -32.70 13.68
CA ASP A 51 9.91 -31.57 12.89
C ASP A 51 10.30 -32.02 11.47
N ASN A 52 9.78 -31.32 10.47
CA ASN A 52 10.04 -31.65 9.06
C ASN A 52 11.50 -31.37 8.67
N GLY A 53 12.17 -30.39 9.29
CA GLY A 53 13.59 -30.15 9.08
C GLY A 53 14.45 -31.29 9.62
N GLU A 54 14.15 -31.79 10.82
CA GLU A 54 14.81 -32.96 11.41
C GLU A 54 14.52 -34.23 10.60
N LYS A 55 13.28 -34.42 10.11
CA LYS A 55 12.96 -35.51 9.17
C LYS A 55 13.79 -35.46 7.90
N ALA A 56 13.97 -34.27 7.32
CA ALA A 56 14.81 -34.13 6.13
C ALA A 56 16.28 -34.53 6.43
N LEU A 57 16.81 -34.21 7.61
CA LEU A 57 18.15 -34.65 8.01
C LEU A 57 18.25 -36.16 8.22
N LEU A 58 17.23 -36.79 8.84
CA LEU A 58 17.19 -38.24 9.00
C LEU A 58 17.16 -38.95 7.64
N GLN A 59 16.31 -38.49 6.72
CA GLN A 59 16.25 -39.06 5.37
C GLN A 59 17.55 -38.82 4.60
N ASP A 60 18.25 -37.70 4.84
CA ASP A 60 19.57 -37.42 4.26
C ASP A 60 20.64 -38.42 4.75
N GLU A 61 20.62 -38.77 6.04
CA GLU A 61 21.48 -39.81 6.61
C GLU A 61 21.15 -41.19 6.03
N TYR A 62 19.86 -41.54 5.93
CA TYR A 62 19.45 -42.83 5.40
C TYR A 62 19.81 -42.97 3.91
N ALA A 63 19.67 -41.90 3.13
CA ALA A 63 20.14 -41.88 1.75
C ALA A 63 21.65 -42.17 1.66
N ASP A 64 22.47 -41.58 2.55
CA ASP A 64 23.91 -41.85 2.58
C ASP A 64 24.20 -43.32 2.89
N LYS A 65 23.52 -43.90 3.90
CA LYS A 65 23.63 -45.33 4.24
C LYS A 65 23.27 -46.24 3.07
N ARG A 66 22.12 -46.01 2.41
CA ARG A 66 21.71 -46.83 1.26
C ARG A 66 22.68 -46.73 0.10
N LEU A 67 23.26 -45.54 -0.15
CA LEU A 67 24.29 -45.38 -1.17
C LEU A 67 25.54 -46.20 -0.84
N SER A 68 26.06 -46.09 0.38
CA SER A 68 27.25 -46.88 0.79
C SER A 68 27.00 -48.38 0.79
N GLU A 69 25.80 -48.82 1.17
CA GLU A 69 25.43 -50.24 1.08
C GLU A 69 25.30 -50.72 -0.36
N ALA A 70 24.79 -49.89 -1.26
CA ALA A 70 24.74 -50.22 -2.69
C ALA A 70 26.16 -50.37 -3.26
N GLU A 71 27.11 -49.53 -2.83
CA GLU A 71 28.52 -49.67 -3.18
C GLU A 71 29.10 -51.01 -2.71
N MET A 72 28.84 -51.42 -1.47
CA MET A 72 29.26 -52.72 -0.96
C MET A 72 28.64 -53.88 -1.76
N ALA A 73 27.35 -53.79 -2.07
CA ALA A 73 26.66 -54.80 -2.86
C ALA A 73 27.23 -54.90 -4.29
N PHE A 74 27.64 -53.78 -4.91
CA PHE A 74 28.38 -53.80 -6.18
C PHE A 74 29.74 -54.49 -6.06
N ASP A 75 30.49 -54.21 -5.00
CA ASP A 75 31.80 -54.82 -4.76
C ASP A 75 31.72 -56.33 -4.50
N GLU A 76 30.61 -56.79 -3.92
CA GLU A 76 30.31 -58.19 -3.67
C GLU A 76 29.69 -58.90 -4.90
N GLY A 77 29.32 -58.14 -5.94
CA GLY A 77 28.68 -58.64 -7.15
C GLY A 77 27.20 -59.01 -6.98
N ASP A 78 26.56 -58.53 -5.91
CA ASP A 78 25.12 -58.68 -5.69
C ASP A 78 24.34 -57.55 -6.38
N GLU A 79 24.20 -57.70 -7.70
CA GLU A 79 23.57 -56.68 -8.54
C GLU A 79 22.12 -56.41 -8.16
N GLN A 80 21.38 -57.45 -7.76
CA GLN A 80 19.98 -57.33 -7.40
C GLN A 80 19.82 -56.54 -6.11
N LYS A 81 20.65 -56.82 -5.09
CA LYS A 81 20.59 -56.07 -3.84
C LYS A 81 21.01 -54.62 -4.03
N ALA A 82 22.02 -54.38 -4.85
CA ALA A 82 22.47 -53.03 -5.16
C ALA A 82 21.40 -52.22 -5.91
N GLU A 83 20.63 -52.83 -6.81
CA GLU A 83 19.50 -52.17 -7.48
C GLU A 83 18.40 -51.77 -6.48
N GLU A 84 18.01 -52.68 -5.58
CA GLU A 84 17.05 -52.40 -4.50
C GLU A 84 17.50 -51.22 -3.62
N LEU A 85 18.77 -51.23 -3.19
CA LEU A 85 19.34 -50.15 -2.36
C LEU A 85 19.40 -48.81 -3.10
N MET A 86 19.61 -48.82 -4.41
CA MET A 86 19.56 -47.61 -5.23
C MET A 86 18.12 -47.11 -5.42
N GLU A 87 17.12 -47.98 -5.40
CA GLU A 87 15.71 -47.56 -5.35
C GLU A 87 15.40 -46.90 -4.01
N ASP A 88 15.73 -47.54 -2.89
CA ASP A 88 15.59 -46.97 -1.53
C ASP A 88 16.29 -45.60 -1.41
N TYR A 89 17.52 -45.47 -1.94
CA TYR A 89 18.23 -44.19 -2.00
C TYR A 89 17.41 -43.10 -2.70
N ASN A 90 16.81 -43.41 -3.85
CA ASN A 90 16.03 -42.44 -4.61
C ASN A 90 14.74 -42.05 -3.86
N GLU A 91 14.11 -42.99 -3.16
CA GLU A 91 12.94 -42.71 -2.32
C GLU A 91 13.29 -41.76 -1.17
N HIS A 92 14.41 -42.01 -0.46
CA HIS A 92 14.89 -41.09 0.57
C HIS A 92 15.17 -39.69 0.00
N MET A 93 15.79 -39.59 -1.18
CA MET A 93 16.01 -38.29 -1.83
C MET A 93 14.71 -37.54 -2.13
N GLN A 94 13.64 -38.24 -2.49
CA GLN A 94 12.33 -37.64 -2.70
C GLN A 94 11.72 -37.17 -1.38
N GLU A 95 11.76 -37.99 -0.34
CA GLU A 95 11.26 -37.66 1.01
C GLU A 95 11.99 -36.44 1.61
N ILE A 96 13.30 -36.26 1.33
CA ILE A 96 14.05 -35.06 1.72
C ILE A 96 13.42 -33.80 1.09
N GLU A 97 13.13 -33.83 -0.22
CA GLU A 97 12.53 -32.71 -0.93
C GLU A 97 11.13 -32.38 -0.37
N GLU A 98 10.32 -33.41 -0.11
CA GLU A 98 8.97 -33.26 0.44
C GLU A 98 8.99 -32.67 1.85
N ASN A 99 9.87 -33.15 2.73
CA ASN A 99 10.01 -32.63 4.09
C ASN A 99 10.54 -31.19 4.13
N ILE A 100 11.51 -30.85 3.28
CA ILE A 100 12.02 -29.47 3.14
C ILE A 100 10.90 -28.53 2.69
N GLU A 101 10.10 -28.92 1.71
CA GLU A 101 8.98 -28.09 1.24
C GLU A 101 7.91 -27.94 2.32
N ALA A 102 7.55 -29.02 3.02
CA ALA A 102 6.58 -28.99 4.11
C ALA A 102 7.02 -28.06 5.26
N ALA A 103 8.31 -28.07 5.62
CA ALA A 103 8.86 -27.15 6.62
C ALA A 103 8.80 -25.67 6.16
N LYS A 104 9.08 -25.40 4.88
CA LYS A 104 8.93 -24.05 4.30
C LYS A 104 7.49 -23.57 4.32
N GLU A 105 6.54 -24.44 3.97
CA GLU A 105 5.11 -24.12 3.99
C GLU A 105 4.60 -23.86 5.41
N ALA A 106 5.13 -24.58 6.41
CA ALA A 106 4.86 -24.33 7.83
C ALA A 106 5.48 -23.01 8.35
N GLY A 107 6.45 -22.44 7.62
CA GLY A 107 7.12 -21.20 7.97
C GLY A 107 8.32 -21.37 8.91
N ASP A 108 8.87 -22.59 8.97
CA ASP A 108 10.02 -22.91 9.79
C ASP A 108 11.32 -22.33 9.18
N ASP A 109 12.27 -21.92 10.04
CA ASP A 109 13.60 -21.50 9.60
C ASP A 109 14.51 -22.72 9.44
N ILE A 110 14.50 -23.28 8.24
CA ILE A 110 15.29 -24.46 7.86
C ILE A 110 16.59 -24.14 7.11
N SER A 111 17.06 -22.88 7.17
CA SER A 111 18.21 -22.43 6.37
C SER A 111 19.46 -23.30 6.56
N LYS A 112 19.70 -23.78 7.80
CA LYS A 112 20.82 -24.67 8.12
C LYS A 112 20.61 -26.10 7.63
N VAL A 113 19.36 -26.59 7.68
CA VAL A 113 19.02 -27.92 7.17
C VAL A 113 19.26 -27.96 5.67
N GLU A 114 18.80 -26.94 4.94
CA GLU A 114 19.05 -26.83 3.49
C GLU A 114 20.55 -26.78 3.16
N GLU A 115 21.36 -26.07 3.97
CA GLU A 115 22.81 -26.03 3.80
C GLU A 115 23.46 -27.42 3.96
N ILE A 116 23.11 -28.14 5.02
CA ILE A 116 23.63 -29.49 5.30
C ILE A 116 23.24 -30.47 4.19
N VAL A 117 21.94 -30.50 3.85
CA VAL A 117 21.41 -31.38 2.78
C VAL A 117 22.05 -31.04 1.43
N ALA A 118 22.28 -29.77 1.13
CA ALA A 118 22.94 -29.37 -0.12
C ALA A 118 24.41 -29.83 -0.16
N GLU A 119 25.15 -29.70 0.95
CA GLU A 119 26.53 -30.19 1.05
C GLU A 119 26.59 -31.71 0.87
N ASN A 120 25.75 -32.46 1.59
CA ASN A 120 25.72 -33.91 1.51
C ASN A 120 25.24 -34.40 0.15
N SER A 121 24.21 -33.77 -0.44
CA SER A 121 23.78 -34.03 -1.81
C SER A 121 24.91 -33.83 -2.82
N GLN A 122 25.77 -32.82 -2.63
CA GLN A 122 26.93 -32.60 -3.49
C GLN A 122 27.96 -33.72 -3.37
N LYS A 123 28.29 -34.15 -2.15
CA LYS A 123 29.18 -35.31 -1.90
C LYS A 123 28.64 -36.58 -2.55
N ARG A 124 27.35 -36.90 -2.33
CA ARG A 124 26.72 -38.08 -2.93
C ARG A 124 26.70 -38.03 -4.45
N PHE A 125 26.58 -36.85 -5.06
CA PHE A 125 26.70 -36.70 -6.51
C PHE A 125 28.10 -37.00 -7.03
N GLU A 126 29.13 -36.55 -6.32
CA GLU A 126 30.52 -36.88 -6.66
C GLU A 126 30.77 -38.39 -6.52
N ASN A 127 30.25 -39.02 -5.46
CA ASN A 127 30.31 -40.47 -5.28
C ASN A 127 29.59 -41.22 -6.41
N LEU A 128 28.36 -40.82 -6.76
CA LEU A 128 27.60 -41.42 -7.87
C LEU A 128 28.31 -41.25 -9.23
N GLN A 129 28.98 -40.12 -9.47
CA GLN A 129 29.80 -39.95 -10.66
C GLN A 129 30.99 -40.91 -10.68
N ALA A 130 31.70 -41.03 -9.55
CA ALA A 130 32.83 -41.94 -9.42
C ALA A 130 32.40 -43.41 -9.62
N LEU A 131 31.24 -43.81 -9.06
CA LEU A 131 30.67 -45.13 -9.29
C LEU A 131 30.31 -45.37 -10.74
N LEU A 132 29.76 -44.36 -11.43
CA LEU A 132 29.39 -44.51 -12.84
C LEU A 132 30.61 -44.70 -13.77
N GLU A 133 31.77 -44.19 -13.37
CA GLU A 133 33.03 -44.32 -14.11
C GLU A 133 33.69 -45.70 -13.95
N ARG A 134 33.21 -46.53 -13.02
CA ARG A 134 33.70 -47.89 -12.83
C ARG A 134 33.37 -48.79 -14.01
N GLU A 135 34.37 -49.52 -14.50
CA GLU A 135 34.22 -50.44 -15.64
C GLU A 135 33.52 -51.75 -15.24
N ASP A 136 33.69 -52.18 -13.99
CA ASP A 136 33.17 -53.42 -13.40
C ASP A 136 31.71 -53.33 -12.96
N LEU A 137 31.08 -52.15 -13.08
CA LEU A 137 29.70 -51.96 -12.65
C LEU A 137 28.71 -52.64 -13.63
N PRO A 138 27.70 -53.36 -13.12
CA PRO A 138 26.64 -53.95 -13.95
C PRO A 138 25.88 -52.90 -14.77
N GLU A 139 25.35 -53.26 -15.94
CA GLU A 139 24.62 -52.30 -16.79
C GLU A 139 23.32 -51.81 -16.15
N ALA A 140 22.62 -52.67 -15.40
CA ALA A 140 21.44 -52.27 -14.62
C ALA A 140 21.78 -51.22 -13.56
N ALA A 141 22.88 -51.42 -12.84
CA ALA A 141 23.41 -50.48 -11.85
C ALA A 141 23.76 -49.12 -12.47
N LYS A 142 24.48 -49.12 -13.60
CA LYS A 142 24.79 -47.89 -14.35
C LYS A 142 23.52 -47.14 -14.76
N LEU A 143 22.44 -47.85 -15.08
CA LEU A 143 21.16 -47.24 -15.41
C LEU A 143 20.52 -46.58 -14.17
N GLY A 144 20.52 -47.27 -13.02
CA GLY A 144 20.04 -46.74 -11.75
C GLY A 144 20.80 -45.48 -11.32
N ILE A 145 22.13 -45.51 -11.39
CA ILE A 145 22.98 -44.35 -11.08
C ILE A 145 22.74 -43.20 -12.06
N LYS A 146 22.63 -43.47 -13.37
CA LYS A 146 22.29 -42.43 -14.36
C LYS A 146 20.94 -41.79 -14.05
N LYS A 147 19.94 -42.58 -13.66
CA LYS A 147 18.61 -42.08 -13.27
C LYS A 147 18.71 -41.17 -12.04
N ALA A 148 19.46 -41.57 -11.02
CA ALA A 148 19.71 -40.74 -9.83
C ALA A 148 20.37 -39.39 -10.18
N LEU A 149 21.40 -39.42 -11.03
CA LEU A 149 22.10 -38.21 -11.50
C LEU A 149 21.18 -37.31 -12.36
N GLU A 150 20.35 -37.89 -13.22
CA GLU A 150 19.40 -37.15 -14.06
C GLU A 150 18.29 -36.51 -13.22
N ASN A 151 17.76 -37.23 -12.24
CA ASN A 151 16.80 -36.70 -11.27
C ASN A 151 17.37 -35.48 -10.54
N LYS A 152 18.61 -35.56 -10.03
CA LYS A 152 19.28 -34.42 -9.40
C LYS A 152 19.43 -33.23 -10.35
N LYS A 153 19.84 -33.48 -11.60
CA LYS A 153 19.98 -32.43 -12.61
C LYS A 153 18.64 -31.75 -12.91
N MET A 154 17.57 -32.53 -13.00
CA MET A 154 16.21 -31.99 -13.17
C MET A 154 15.77 -31.18 -11.95
N ALA A 155 16.04 -31.64 -10.72
CA ALA A 155 15.75 -30.91 -9.50
C ALA A 155 16.50 -29.56 -9.46
N GLN A 156 17.79 -29.55 -9.78
CA GLN A 156 18.59 -28.32 -9.89
C GLN A 156 18.07 -27.37 -10.97
N GLN A 157 17.63 -27.90 -12.11
CA GLN A 157 17.02 -27.11 -13.18
C GLN A 157 15.70 -26.50 -12.71
N ARG A 158 14.82 -27.28 -12.09
CA ARG A 158 13.56 -26.79 -11.52
C ARG A 158 13.79 -25.72 -10.46
N PHE A 159 14.78 -25.91 -9.59
CA PHE A 159 15.18 -24.91 -8.61
C PHE A 159 15.70 -23.63 -9.28
N SER A 160 16.57 -23.75 -10.28
CA SER A 160 17.05 -22.59 -11.05
C SER A 160 15.91 -21.87 -11.78
N GLU A 161 14.97 -22.61 -12.35
CA GLU A 161 13.78 -22.06 -13.01
C GLU A 161 12.83 -21.40 -12.02
N ALA A 162 12.63 -22.00 -10.85
CA ALA A 162 11.86 -21.43 -9.76
C ALA A 162 12.50 -20.13 -9.25
N LEU A 163 13.84 -20.10 -9.10
CA LEU A 163 14.58 -18.88 -8.79
C LEU A 163 14.43 -17.84 -9.90
N LYS A 164 14.61 -18.19 -11.17
CA LYS A 164 14.40 -17.27 -12.29
C LYS A 164 12.97 -16.77 -12.36
N LYS A 165 11.98 -17.61 -12.04
CA LYS A 165 10.56 -17.24 -12.01
C LYS A 165 10.24 -16.37 -10.79
N ALA A 166 10.87 -16.61 -9.65
CA ALA A 166 10.77 -15.77 -8.46
C ALA A 166 11.48 -14.43 -8.66
N GLU A 167 12.64 -14.42 -9.32
CA GLU A 167 13.38 -13.25 -9.75
C GLU A 167 12.67 -12.51 -10.87
N ALA A 168 11.99 -13.18 -11.79
CA ALA A 168 11.15 -12.56 -12.81
C ALA A 168 9.81 -12.13 -12.23
N ALA A 169 9.30 -12.74 -11.17
CA ALA A 169 8.15 -12.24 -10.43
C ALA A 169 8.52 -11.01 -9.61
N ARG A 170 9.69 -11.01 -8.96
CA ARG A 170 10.31 -9.84 -8.29
C ARG A 170 10.80 -8.80 -9.30
N GLY A 171 11.18 -9.25 -10.49
CA GLY A 171 11.66 -8.50 -11.64
C GLY A 171 10.49 -7.85 -12.36
N ASN A 172 9.34 -8.51 -12.43
CA ASN A 172 8.04 -7.95 -12.82
C ASN A 172 7.45 -7.07 -11.71
N VAL A 173 7.87 -7.22 -10.45
CA VAL A 173 7.63 -6.21 -9.42
C VAL A 173 8.55 -5.01 -9.63
N LYS A 174 9.82 -5.21 -9.99
CA LYS A 174 10.75 -4.13 -10.40
C LYS A 174 10.42 -3.51 -11.75
N GLU A 175 9.81 -4.23 -12.68
CA GLU A 175 9.41 -3.78 -14.02
C GLU A 175 7.97 -3.26 -13.97
N LYS A 176 7.10 -3.71 -13.05
CA LYS A 176 5.93 -2.91 -12.63
C LYS A 176 6.32 -1.72 -11.77
N GLN A 177 7.48 -1.72 -11.12
CA GLN A 177 7.97 -0.60 -10.32
C GLN A 177 8.85 0.34 -11.15
N GLU A 178 9.42 -0.11 -12.27
CA GLU A 178 10.15 0.65 -13.30
C GLU A 178 9.24 1.05 -14.47
N GLU A 179 8.17 0.32 -14.74
CA GLU A 179 7.03 0.80 -15.52
C GLU A 179 6.19 1.71 -14.62
N ARG A 180 6.08 1.48 -13.30
CA ARG A 180 5.61 2.56 -12.40
C ARG A 180 6.61 3.70 -12.35
N THR A 181 7.93 3.55 -12.18
CA THR A 181 8.86 4.70 -12.13
C THR A 181 9.20 5.31 -13.49
N LYS A 182 8.98 4.66 -14.64
CA LYS A 182 8.97 5.32 -15.96
C LYS A 182 7.63 5.96 -16.25
N ASN A 183 6.52 5.35 -15.86
CA ASN A 183 5.19 5.98 -15.93
C ASN A 183 4.99 7.00 -14.79
N GLU A 184 5.92 7.07 -13.84
CA GLU A 184 6.06 7.99 -12.71
C GLU A 184 7.27 8.92 -12.87
N GLU A 185 8.20 8.71 -13.80
CA GLU A 185 9.09 9.76 -14.33
C GLU A 185 8.42 10.50 -15.49
N THR A 186 7.59 9.82 -16.30
CA THR A 186 6.67 10.50 -17.23
C THR A 186 5.43 11.04 -16.54
N ARG A 187 4.97 10.48 -15.40
CA ARG A 187 4.06 11.22 -14.50
C ARG A 187 4.79 12.29 -13.71
N VAL A 188 6.00 12.15 -13.16
CA VAL A 188 6.66 13.26 -12.42
C VAL A 188 7.04 14.42 -13.35
N ASN A 189 7.43 14.21 -14.61
CA ASN A 189 7.54 15.33 -15.57
C ASN A 189 6.18 15.91 -16.02
N ALA A 190 5.08 15.14 -15.91
CA ALA A 190 3.73 15.63 -16.19
C ALA A 190 3.01 16.18 -14.95
N GLU A 191 3.41 15.78 -13.75
CA GLU A 191 2.93 16.09 -12.40
C GLU A 191 3.72 17.26 -11.81
N GLU A 192 4.96 17.50 -12.20
CA GLU A 192 5.64 18.78 -11.94
C GLU A 192 5.01 19.90 -12.81
N LYS A 193 4.54 19.56 -14.02
CA LYS A 193 3.65 20.43 -14.82
C LYS A 193 2.19 20.45 -14.35
N GLN A 194 1.76 19.49 -13.53
CA GLN A 194 0.40 19.44 -12.96
C GLN A 194 0.34 20.03 -11.55
N GLU A 195 1.40 20.05 -10.75
CA GLU A 195 1.47 20.75 -9.46
C GLU A 195 1.52 22.27 -9.66
N ASP A 196 2.22 22.74 -10.70
CA ASP A 196 2.17 24.15 -11.11
C ASP A 196 0.77 24.54 -11.64
N ASN A 197 0.11 23.65 -12.38
CA ASN A 197 -1.28 23.86 -12.81
C ASN A 197 -2.32 23.70 -11.69
N ILE A 198 -2.11 22.82 -10.71
CA ILE A 198 -3.01 22.60 -9.57
C ILE A 198 -2.90 23.76 -8.59
N LYS A 199 -1.70 24.29 -8.32
CA LYS A 199 -1.53 25.56 -7.58
C LYS A 199 -2.15 26.75 -8.31
N GLU A 200 -1.98 26.85 -9.64
CA GLU A 200 -2.63 27.91 -10.43
C GLU A 200 -4.18 27.77 -10.45
N VAL A 201 -4.71 26.54 -10.45
CA VAL A 201 -6.15 26.28 -10.38
C VAL A 201 -6.70 26.50 -8.97
N GLU A 202 -6.00 26.13 -7.89
CA GLU A 202 -6.38 26.45 -6.51
C GLU A 202 -6.35 27.96 -6.24
N GLU A 203 -5.36 28.68 -6.76
CA GLU A 203 -5.33 30.15 -6.70
C GLU A 203 -6.48 30.76 -7.49
N ARG A 204 -6.83 30.21 -8.67
CA ARG A 204 -7.98 30.67 -9.47
C ARG A 204 -9.33 30.35 -8.84
N VAL A 205 -9.46 29.21 -8.15
CA VAL A 205 -10.69 28.83 -7.41
C VAL A 205 -10.85 29.71 -6.18
N ASN A 206 -9.79 29.91 -5.39
CA ASN A 206 -9.80 30.85 -4.25
C ASN A 206 -10.03 32.31 -4.70
N ALA A 207 -9.48 32.72 -5.85
CA ALA A 207 -9.74 34.04 -6.42
C ALA A 207 -11.19 34.20 -6.90
N LYS A 208 -11.78 33.15 -7.49
CA LYS A 208 -13.20 33.15 -7.89
C LYS A 208 -14.13 33.16 -6.68
N GLU A 209 -13.85 32.40 -5.62
CA GLU A 209 -14.64 32.45 -4.39
C GLU A 209 -14.55 33.82 -3.72
N LYS A 210 -13.36 34.44 -3.64
CA LYS A 210 -13.20 35.82 -3.15
C LYS A 210 -13.91 36.84 -4.04
N GLN A 211 -13.91 36.64 -5.35
CA GLN A 211 -14.64 37.49 -6.28
C GLN A 211 -16.16 37.33 -6.11
N GLU A 212 -16.66 36.11 -5.89
CA GLU A 212 -18.08 35.84 -5.66
C GLU A 212 -18.55 36.39 -4.30
N GLU A 213 -17.76 36.25 -3.23
CA GLU A 213 -18.01 36.93 -1.96
C GLU A 213 -17.98 38.46 -2.12
N GLY A 214 -17.04 38.98 -2.90
CA GLY A 214 -16.96 40.40 -3.23
C GLY A 214 -18.19 40.89 -3.98
N MET A 215 -18.70 40.11 -4.94
CA MET A 215 -19.92 40.42 -5.68
C MET A 215 -21.17 40.35 -4.78
N LYS A 216 -21.27 39.36 -3.89
CA LYS A 216 -22.37 39.26 -2.91
C LYS A 216 -22.37 40.46 -1.96
N ARG A 217 -21.21 40.83 -1.40
CA ARG A 217 -21.09 42.04 -0.54
C ARG A 217 -21.38 43.32 -1.31
N ALA A 218 -20.98 43.43 -2.58
CA ALA A 218 -21.28 44.58 -3.42
C ALA A 218 -22.77 44.66 -3.77
N GLU A 219 -23.42 43.53 -3.98
CA GLU A 219 -24.86 43.45 -4.23
C GLU A 219 -25.66 43.84 -2.99
N GLU A 220 -25.32 43.32 -1.82
CA GLU A 220 -25.91 43.71 -0.53
C GLU A 220 -25.73 45.21 -0.26
N ALA A 221 -24.53 45.75 -0.50
CA ALA A 221 -24.27 47.19 -0.38
C ALA A 221 -25.14 48.00 -1.35
N ARG A 222 -25.36 47.51 -2.58
CA ARG A 222 -26.21 48.16 -3.58
C ARG A 222 -27.68 48.14 -3.18
N VAL A 223 -28.18 47.02 -2.65
CA VAL A 223 -29.56 46.90 -2.16
C VAL A 223 -29.78 47.87 -0.99
N ASN A 224 -28.88 47.85 0.01
CA ASN A 224 -28.95 48.78 1.14
C ASN A 224 -28.86 50.26 0.71
N ALA A 225 -28.04 50.57 -0.30
CA ALA A 225 -27.97 51.93 -0.84
C ALA A 225 -29.26 52.36 -1.54
N LYS A 226 -29.90 51.45 -2.30
CA LYS A 226 -31.20 51.71 -2.93
C LYS A 226 -32.29 51.92 -1.90
N GLU A 227 -32.37 51.10 -0.85
CA GLU A 227 -33.34 51.27 0.23
C GLU A 227 -33.17 52.62 0.93
N LYS A 228 -31.92 53.00 1.27
CA LYS A 228 -31.64 54.33 1.85
C LYS A 228 -32.00 55.48 0.91
N GLN A 229 -31.79 55.31 -0.39
CA GLN A 229 -32.18 56.29 -1.39
C GLN A 229 -33.70 56.43 -1.48
N GLU A 230 -34.44 55.32 -1.49
CA GLU A 230 -35.91 55.32 -1.49
C GLU A 230 -36.48 55.95 -0.23
N GLU A 231 -35.96 55.62 0.96
CA GLU A 231 -36.34 56.28 2.21
C GLU A 231 -36.04 57.78 2.18
N GLY A 232 -34.88 58.18 1.64
CA GLY A 232 -34.52 59.57 1.45
C GLY A 232 -35.49 60.31 0.51
N MET A 233 -35.90 59.66 -0.58
CA MET A 233 -36.88 60.23 -1.52
C MET A 233 -38.26 60.36 -0.89
N LYS A 234 -38.73 59.36 -0.13
CA LYS A 234 -40.01 59.45 0.62
C LYS A 234 -39.99 60.59 1.63
N LYS A 235 -38.93 60.73 2.43
CA LYS A 235 -38.77 61.86 3.37
C LYS A 235 -38.72 63.21 2.66
N ALA A 236 -38.07 63.30 1.50
CA ALA A 236 -38.04 64.52 0.71
C ALA A 236 -39.40 64.86 0.10
N GLU A 237 -40.17 63.86 -0.32
CA GLU A 237 -41.53 64.02 -0.83
C GLU A 237 -42.49 64.49 0.27
N GLU A 238 -42.45 63.88 1.45
CA GLU A 238 -43.21 64.34 2.62
C GLU A 238 -42.85 65.78 3.00
N ALA A 239 -41.55 66.12 3.03
CA ALA A 239 -41.11 67.48 3.30
C ALA A 239 -41.62 68.49 2.25
N ARG A 240 -41.66 68.11 0.97
CA ARG A 240 -42.23 68.94 -0.11
C ARG A 240 -43.74 69.11 0.04
N ALA A 241 -44.47 68.05 0.39
CA ALA A 241 -45.91 68.11 0.63
C ALA A 241 -46.23 69.07 1.79
N ASN A 242 -45.54 68.92 2.93
CA ASN A 242 -45.69 69.81 4.08
C ASN A 242 -45.32 71.27 3.77
N ALA A 243 -44.27 71.49 2.97
CA ALA A 243 -43.89 72.85 2.55
C ALA A 243 -44.94 73.48 1.62
N LYS A 244 -45.55 72.69 0.74
CA LYS A 244 -46.63 73.14 -0.14
C LYS A 244 -47.88 73.50 0.65
N GLU A 245 -48.28 72.67 1.61
CA GLU A 245 -49.40 72.93 2.51
C GLU A 245 -49.20 74.22 3.30
N LYS A 246 -48.03 74.40 3.93
CA LYS A 246 -47.69 75.65 4.63
C LYS A 246 -47.70 76.88 3.71
N ARG A 247 -47.28 76.73 2.45
CA ARG A 247 -47.34 77.81 1.47
C ARG A 247 -48.77 78.14 1.07
N GLU A 248 -49.63 77.15 0.89
CA GLU A 248 -51.05 77.34 0.60
C GLU A 248 -51.77 78.01 1.77
N GLU A 249 -51.52 77.60 3.01
CA GLU A 249 -52.04 78.28 4.21
C GLU A 249 -51.53 79.73 4.30
N GLY A 250 -50.23 79.95 4.04
CA GLY A 250 -49.65 81.29 4.00
C GLY A 250 -50.28 82.18 2.93
N MET A 251 -50.56 81.63 1.75
CA MET A 251 -51.25 82.35 0.68
C MET A 251 -52.70 82.68 1.06
N LYS A 252 -53.46 81.75 1.66
CA LYS A 252 -54.81 82.02 2.16
C LYS A 252 -54.82 83.13 3.20
N LYS A 253 -53.91 83.09 4.17
CA LYS A 253 -53.78 84.17 5.18
C LYS A 253 -53.39 85.51 4.56
N ALA A 254 -52.55 85.51 3.53
CA ALA A 254 -52.18 86.73 2.80
C ALA A 254 -53.36 87.27 1.98
N GLU A 255 -54.16 86.39 1.36
CA GLU A 255 -55.37 86.72 0.63
C GLU A 255 -56.44 87.31 1.56
N GLU A 256 -56.70 86.67 2.71
CA GLU A 256 -57.58 87.19 3.76
C GLU A 256 -57.10 88.56 4.28
N ALA A 257 -55.79 88.74 4.49
CA ALA A 257 -55.22 90.01 4.91
C ALA A 257 -55.38 91.10 3.83
N GLN A 258 -55.20 90.76 2.55
CA GLN A 258 -55.46 91.67 1.43
C GLN A 258 -56.94 92.04 1.34
N GLU A 259 -57.85 91.08 1.48
CA GLU A 259 -59.29 91.33 1.44
C GLU A 259 -59.72 92.24 2.60
N ASN A 260 -59.20 92.00 3.81
CA ASN A 260 -59.44 92.87 4.97
C ASN A 260 -58.85 94.27 4.75
N ALA A 261 -57.64 94.40 4.19
CA ALA A 261 -57.05 95.70 3.87
C ALA A 261 -57.88 96.45 2.81
N GLN A 262 -58.43 95.76 1.82
CA GLN A 262 -59.35 96.35 0.82
C GLN A 262 -60.67 96.79 1.46
N LYS A 263 -61.22 96.03 2.42
CA LYS A 263 -62.42 96.43 3.18
C LYS A 263 -62.17 97.69 4.00
N ILE A 264 -61.06 97.76 4.75
CA ILE A 264 -60.65 98.96 5.50
C ILE A 264 -60.47 100.15 4.56
N ASN A 265 -59.86 99.96 3.38
CA ASN A 265 -59.68 101.05 2.43
C ASN A 265 -61.01 101.52 1.82
N LYS A 266 -61.97 100.61 1.58
CA LYS A 266 -63.33 100.96 1.17
C LYS A 266 -64.09 101.72 2.27
N GLU A 267 -63.99 101.30 3.52
CA GLU A 267 -64.59 102.00 4.68
C GLU A 267 -63.98 103.41 4.88
N ASN A 268 -62.68 103.56 4.67
CA ASN A 268 -62.02 104.87 4.72
C ASN A 268 -62.36 105.77 3.52
N ASN A 269 -62.77 105.21 2.38
CA ASN A 269 -63.17 105.98 1.20
C ASN A 269 -64.67 106.36 1.21
N THR A 270 -65.54 105.55 1.82
CA THR A 270 -66.95 105.92 2.08
C THR A 270 -67.12 106.94 3.20
N GLY A 271 -66.12 107.11 4.08
CA GLY A 271 -66.08 108.19 5.08
C GLY A 271 -65.64 109.56 4.56
N LYS A 272 -65.12 109.66 3.32
CA LYS A 272 -64.59 110.93 2.76
C LYS A 272 -65.50 111.64 1.76
N GLU A 273 -66.59 111.03 1.29
CA GLU A 273 -67.51 111.67 0.32
C GLU A 273 -68.67 112.48 0.95
N THR A 274 -68.77 112.58 2.29
CA THR A 274 -69.85 113.34 2.97
C THR A 274 -69.39 114.60 3.69
N SER A 275 -68.18 115.11 3.42
CA SER A 275 -67.73 116.38 4.01
C SER A 275 -66.95 117.23 3.02
N GLN A 276 -67.67 117.87 2.10
CA GLN A 276 -67.39 119.26 1.68
C GLN A 276 -68.57 119.82 0.86
N VAL A 277 -69.65 120.13 1.59
CA VAL A 277 -70.61 121.16 1.20
C VAL A 277 -70.20 122.46 1.90
N ASN A 278 -70.30 123.56 1.16
CA ASN A 278 -70.33 124.97 1.58
C ASN A 278 -69.02 125.80 1.71
N ALA A 279 -68.88 126.68 0.69
CA ALA A 279 -68.89 128.16 0.82
C ALA A 279 -67.52 128.89 0.96
N PRO A 280 -67.46 130.22 0.74
CA PRO A 280 -67.97 131.02 -0.39
C PRO A 280 -66.94 132.07 -0.90
N GLN A 281 -67.41 132.85 -1.89
CA GLN A 281 -66.79 133.96 -2.63
C GLN A 281 -66.12 135.09 -1.80
N ALA A 282 -65.09 135.73 -2.38
CA ALA A 282 -64.81 137.19 -2.33
C ALA A 282 -63.77 137.56 -3.42
N GLN A 283 -64.17 138.27 -4.48
CA GLN A 283 -63.95 139.71 -4.71
C GLN A 283 -62.48 140.16 -4.79
N ARG A 284 -62.07 140.56 -6.00
CA ARG A 284 -61.69 141.94 -6.35
C ARG A 284 -61.89 142.17 -7.85
#